data_AF-A0A925QXD0-F1
#
_entry.id   AF-A0A925QXD0-F1
#
_cell.length_a   1.000
_cell.length_b   1.000
_cell.length_c   1.000
_cell.angle_alpha   90.00
_cell.angle_beta   90.00
_cell.angle_gamma   90.00
#
_symmetry.space_group_name_H-M   'P 1'
#
loop_
_entity.id
_entity.type
_entity.pdbx_description
1 polymer ?
#
loop_
_entity_poly.entity_id
_entity_poly.type
_entity_poly.pdbx_seq_one_letter_code
_entity_poly.pdbx_strand_id
1 'polypeptide(L)'
;MTNLIGLYDDPGKAQQVITELLRAGLQQNDLEVMAEDQTELESHISEMGIRREDAHLYAEAVRHGKAVVRAQTTDDRAEQILDLLNRNGALDLDEVAHEFEQRKPES
;
A
#
# COMPACT_ATOMS: atom_id res chain seq x y z
N MET A 1 6.92 -15.85 -4.93
CA MET A 1 6.00 -14.77 -5.37
C MET A 1 5.72 -13.95 -4.14
N THR A 2 5.97 -12.65 -4.23
CA THR A 2 5.94 -11.71 -3.10
C THR A 2 4.92 -10.61 -3.38
N ASN A 3 4.12 -10.27 -2.38
CA ASN A 3 3.24 -9.10 -2.41
C ASN A 3 3.96 -7.95 -1.73
N LEU A 4 4.12 -6.84 -2.44
CA LEU A 4 4.63 -5.59 -1.91
C LEU A 4 3.49 -4.59 -1.88
N ILE A 5 3.40 -3.83 -0.78
CA ILE A 5 2.38 -2.82 -0.59
C ILE A 5 3.05 -1.47 -0.38
N GLY A 6 2.60 -0.45 -1.09
CA GLY A 6 2.97 0.94 -0.87
C GLY A 6 1.74 1.78 -0.54
N LEU A 7 1.81 2.59 0.50
CA LEU A 7 0.77 3.53 0.90
C LEU A 7 1.14 4.94 0.47
N TYR A 8 0.19 5.71 -0.06
CA TYR A 8 0.41 7.05 -0.60
C TYR A 8 -0.64 8.01 -0.06
N ASP A 9 -0.28 9.29 0.09
CA ASP A 9 -1.16 10.34 0.61
C ASP A 9 -2.36 10.67 -0.29
N ASP A 10 -2.26 10.41 -1.60
CA ASP A 10 -3.31 10.69 -2.59
C ASP A 10 -3.34 9.62 -3.70
N PRO A 11 -4.53 9.23 -4.19
CA PRO A 11 -4.71 8.27 -5.29
C PRO A 11 -3.98 8.64 -6.60
N GLY A 12 -3.75 9.92 -6.89
CA GLY A 12 -2.99 10.38 -8.03
C GLY A 12 -1.53 9.90 -8.02
N LYS A 13 -0.89 9.88 -6.83
CA LYS A 13 0.47 9.32 -6.69
C LYS A 13 0.47 7.80 -6.89
N ALA A 14 -0.53 7.12 -6.32
CA ALA A 14 -0.72 5.69 -6.54
C ALA A 14 -0.83 5.35 -8.05
N GLN A 15 -1.59 6.14 -8.82
CA GLN A 15 -1.71 5.94 -10.26
C GLN A 15 -0.40 6.19 -11.04
N GLN A 16 0.41 7.16 -10.60
CA GLN A 16 1.74 7.39 -11.16
C GLN A 16 2.66 6.18 -10.92
N VAL A 17 2.61 5.61 -9.71
CA VAL A 17 3.39 4.42 -9.34
C VAL A 17 3.05 3.23 -10.24
N ILE A 18 1.76 3.00 -10.52
CA ILE A 18 1.33 1.95 -11.46
C ILE A 18 2.01 2.12 -12.82
N THR A 19 2.04 3.34 -13.35
CA THR A 19 2.70 3.63 -14.64
C THR A 19 4.17 3.27 -14.62
N GLU A 20 4.88 3.58 -13.53
CA GLU A 20 6.29 3.26 -13.36
C GLU A 20 6.54 1.75 -13.17
N LEU A 21 5.66 1.04 -12.46
CA LEU A 21 5.73 -0.41 -12.30
C LEU A 21 5.52 -1.15 -13.64
N LEU A 22 4.57 -0.67 -14.46
CA LEU A 22 4.37 -1.20 -15.81
C LEU A 22 5.59 -0.97 -16.70
N ARG A 23 6.22 0.21 -16.62
CA ARG A 23 7.49 0.49 -17.33
C ARG A 23 8.65 -0.35 -16.83
N ALA A 24 8.66 -0.71 -15.55
CA ALA A 24 9.61 -1.66 -14.99
C ALA A 24 9.31 -3.11 -15.44
N GLY A 25 8.19 -3.36 -16.11
CA GLY A 25 7.86 -4.66 -16.70
C GLY A 25 6.96 -5.53 -15.82
N LEU A 26 6.28 -4.97 -14.82
CA LEU A 26 5.15 -5.67 -14.18
C LEU A 26 3.94 -5.65 -15.12
N GLN A 27 3.06 -6.64 -14.97
CA GLN A 27 1.81 -6.70 -15.73
C GLN A 27 0.72 -5.93 -14.98
N GLN A 28 -0.29 -5.42 -15.70
CA GLN A 28 -1.45 -4.79 -15.05
C GLN A 28 -2.18 -5.75 -14.09
N ASN A 29 -2.21 -7.06 -14.38
CA ASN A 29 -2.84 -8.05 -13.50
C ASN A 29 -2.07 -8.28 -12.18
N ASP A 30 -0.79 -7.90 -12.14
CA ASP A 30 0.04 -8.00 -10.93
C ASP A 30 -0.10 -6.74 -10.06
N LEU A 31 -0.85 -5.74 -10.51
CA LEU A 31 -0.97 -4.43 -9.90
C LEU A 31 -2.41 -4.15 -9.50
N GLU A 32 -2.59 -3.61 -8.30
CA GLU A 32 -3.90 -3.23 -7.78
C GLU A 32 -3.79 -1.90 -7.02
N VAL A 33 -4.74 -0.99 -7.26
CA VAL A 33 -4.88 0.26 -6.51
C VAL A 33 -6.14 0.18 -5.67
N MET A 34 -5.99 0.46 -4.38
CA MET A 34 -7.07 0.41 -3.40
C MET A 34 -7.15 1.79 -2.74
N ALA A 35 -8.11 2.60 -3.18
CA ALA A 35 -8.29 3.98 -2.72
C ALA A 35 -9.71 4.25 -2.18
N GLU A 36 -10.58 3.23 -2.21
CA GLU A 36 -11.94 3.32 -1.70
C GLU A 36 -12.06 2.51 -0.41
N ASP A 37 -12.82 3.04 0.54
CA ASP A 37 -13.17 2.35 1.79
C ASP A 37 -14.08 1.15 1.46
N GLN A 38 -13.46 0.01 1.27
CA GLN A 38 -14.16 -1.26 1.21
C GLN A 38 -14.09 -1.92 2.58
N THR A 39 -15.25 -2.35 3.09
CA THR A 39 -15.39 -3.02 4.39
C THR A 39 -14.47 -4.25 4.53
N GLU A 40 -14.00 -4.81 3.41
CA GLU A 40 -13.18 -6.02 3.34
C GLU A 40 -11.70 -5.75 3.05
N LEU A 41 -11.26 -4.49 2.95
CA LEU A 41 -9.89 -4.11 2.61
C LEU A 41 -8.85 -4.70 3.58
N GLU A 42 -9.11 -4.64 4.88
CA GLU A 42 -8.24 -5.22 5.91
C GLU A 42 -8.06 -6.73 5.72
N SER A 43 -9.16 -7.44 5.45
CA SER A 43 -9.15 -8.89 5.23
C SER A 43 -8.37 -9.22 3.95
N HIS A 44 -8.63 -8.52 2.86
CA HIS A 44 -7.95 -8.71 1.57
C HIS A 44 -6.43 -8.51 1.69
N ILE A 45 -5.98 -7.48 2.42
CA ILE A 45 -4.55 -7.23 2.65
C ILE A 45 -3.94 -8.32 3.54
N SER A 46 -4.66 -8.78 4.57
CA SER A 46 -4.20 -9.87 5.45
C SER A 46 -4.03 -11.18 4.67
N GLU A 47 -4.93 -11.47 3.73
CA GLU A 47 -4.87 -12.65 2.85
C GLU A 47 -3.63 -12.66 1.95
N MET A 48 -3.04 -11.50 1.68
CA MET A 48 -1.78 -11.37 0.92
C MET A 48 -0.54 -11.73 1.74
N GLY A 49 -0.69 -12.05 3.03
CA GLY A 49 0.40 -12.38 3.95
C GLY A 49 0.94 -11.20 4.77
N ILE A 50 0.28 -10.04 4.72
CA ILE A 50 0.59 -8.89 5.56
C ILE A 50 0.01 -9.13 6.96
N ARG A 51 0.72 -8.70 8.01
CA ARG A 51 0.23 -8.83 9.39
C ARG A 51 -1.08 -8.07 9.59
N ARG A 52 -1.96 -8.57 10.44
CA ARG A 52 -3.29 -8.00 10.60
C ARG A 52 -3.25 -6.56 11.15
N GLU A 53 -2.29 -6.27 12.02
CA GLU A 53 -2.05 -4.93 12.55
C GLU A 53 -1.69 -3.94 11.44
N ASP A 54 -0.79 -4.35 10.54
CA ASP A 54 -0.38 -3.55 9.39
C ASP A 54 -1.54 -3.39 8.39
N ALA A 55 -2.29 -4.47 8.15
CA ALA A 55 -3.48 -4.48 7.28
C ALA A 55 -4.56 -3.50 7.76
N HIS A 56 -4.78 -3.43 9.08
CA HIS A 56 -5.70 -2.49 9.69
C HIS A 56 -5.29 -1.03 9.42
N LEU A 57 -3.98 -0.73 9.57
CA LEU A 57 -3.45 0.60 9.29
C LEU A 57 -3.63 1.02 7.83
N TYR A 58 -3.41 0.10 6.87
CA TYR A 58 -3.67 0.38 5.46
C TYR A 58 -5.15 0.67 5.20
N ALA A 59 -6.05 -0.10 5.80
CA ALA A 59 -7.49 0.12 5.64
C ALA A 59 -7.92 1.47 6.26
N GLU A 60 -7.42 1.80 7.45
CA GLU A 60 -7.67 3.09 8.10
C GLU A 60 -7.12 4.25 7.28
N ALA A 61 -5.92 4.10 6.72
CA ALA A 61 -5.33 5.08 5.82
C ALA A 61 -6.21 5.37 4.60
N VAL A 62 -6.74 4.34 3.94
CA VAL A 62 -7.64 4.51 2.80
C VAL A 62 -8.94 5.21 3.21
N ARG A 63 -9.49 4.89 4.39
CA ARG A 63 -10.65 5.61 4.97
C ARG A 63 -10.38 7.10 5.17
N HIS A 64 -9.13 7.48 5.38
CA HIS A 64 -8.69 8.87 5.51
C HIS A 64 -8.30 9.54 4.18
N GLY A 65 -8.61 8.92 3.04
CA GLY A 65 -8.38 9.48 1.70
C GLY A 65 -7.00 9.18 1.12
N LYS A 66 -6.18 8.37 1.81
CA LYS A 66 -4.92 7.84 1.29
C LYS A 66 -5.21 6.70 0.30
N ALA A 67 -4.19 6.22 -0.40
CA ALA A 67 -4.33 5.15 -1.39
C ALA A 67 -3.23 4.10 -1.25
N VAL A 68 -3.60 2.84 -1.43
CA VAL A 68 -2.70 1.69 -1.36
C VAL A 68 -2.45 1.14 -2.76
N VAL A 69 -1.19 0.84 -3.07
CA VAL A 69 -0.79 0.10 -4.27
C VAL A 69 -0.26 -1.25 -3.83
N ARG A 70 -0.86 -2.32 -4.34
CA ARG A 70 -0.31 -3.68 -4.24
C ARG A 70 0.38 -4.03 -5.54
N ALA A 71 1.61 -4.52 -5.42
CA ALA A 71 2.40 -5.04 -6.52
C ALA A 71 2.82 -6.48 -6.22
N GLN A 72 2.41 -7.41 -7.08
CA GLN A 72 2.89 -8.78 -7.05
C GLN A 72 4.17 -8.88 -7.88
N THR A 73 5.18 -9.54 -7.34
CA THR A 73 6.42 -9.74 -8.06
C THR A 73 7.08 -11.06 -7.67
N THR A 74 8.19 -11.36 -8.31
CA THR A 74 9.03 -12.51 -7.96
C THR A 74 10.05 -12.10 -6.89
N ASP A 75 10.54 -13.07 -6.14
CA ASP A 75 11.35 -12.79 -4.95
C ASP A 75 12.70 -12.16 -5.33
N ASP A 76 13.22 -12.47 -6.53
CA ASP A 76 14.42 -11.86 -7.12
C ASP A 76 14.24 -10.40 -7.54
N ARG A 77 13.00 -9.94 -7.73
CA ARG A 77 12.68 -8.56 -8.11
C ARG A 77 12.12 -7.74 -6.96
N ALA A 78 11.86 -8.35 -5.81
CA ALA A 78 11.20 -7.71 -4.68
C ALA A 78 11.92 -6.43 -4.24
N GLU A 79 13.24 -6.47 -4.10
CA GLU A 79 14.04 -5.31 -3.69
C GLU A 79 13.95 -4.16 -4.71
N GLN A 80 14.08 -4.46 -6.01
CA GLN A 80 13.95 -3.46 -7.08
C GLN A 80 12.57 -2.78 -7.08
N ILE A 81 11.50 -3.56 -6.85
CA ILE A 81 10.14 -3.05 -6.82
C ILE A 81 9.88 -2.25 -5.55
N LEU A 82 10.39 -2.70 -4.41
CA LEU A 82 10.31 -1.97 -3.15
C LEU A 82 10.98 -0.60 -3.26
N ASP A 83 12.16 -0.53 -3.85
CA ASP A 83 12.85 0.75 -4.12
C ASP A 83 12.04 1.67 -5.04
N LEU A 84 11.30 1.10 -6.00
CA LEU A 84 10.41 1.85 -6.88
C LEU A 84 9.21 2.43 -6.12
N LEU A 85 8.62 1.67 -5.20
CA LEU A 85 7.54 2.18 -4.35
C LEU A 85 8.06 3.32 -3.47
N ASN A 86 9.18 3.10 -2.78
CA ASN A 86 9.79 4.06 -1.86
C ASN A 86 10.19 5.37 -2.57
N ARG A 87 10.86 5.30 -3.73
CA ARG A 87 11.26 6.50 -4.49
C ARG A 87 10.09 7.34 -4.99
N ASN A 88 8.89 6.75 -5.10
CA ASN A 88 7.67 7.44 -5.50
C ASN A 88 6.86 7.96 -4.30
N GLY A 89 7.44 7.93 -3.09
CA GLY A 89 6.85 8.54 -1.91
C GLY A 89 5.88 7.62 -1.17
N ALA A 90 6.16 6.32 -1.15
CA ALA A 90 5.48 5.42 -0.22
C ALA A 90 5.69 5.92 1.22
N LEU A 91 4.61 6.04 1.97
CA LEU A 91 4.61 6.45 3.36
C LEU A 91 5.16 5.35 4.25
N ASP A 92 5.88 5.75 5.29
CA ASP A 92 6.29 4.85 6.35
C ASP A 92 5.06 4.46 7.19
N LEU A 93 4.84 3.15 7.35
CA LEU A 93 3.69 2.65 8.08
C LEU A 93 3.80 2.97 9.58
N ASP A 94 5.02 3.03 10.14
CA ASP A 94 5.24 3.42 11.53
C ASP A 94 4.86 4.89 11.76
N GLU A 95 5.13 5.77 10.78
CA GLU A 95 4.70 7.17 10.82
C GLU A 95 3.17 7.29 10.76
N VAL A 96 2.53 6.50 9.91
CA VAL A 96 1.07 6.45 9.78
C VAL A 96 0.41 5.91 11.05
N ALA A 97 0.97 4.87 11.65
CA ALA A 97 0.52 4.35 12.93
C ALA A 97 0.57 5.43 14.02
N HIS A 98 1.69 6.16 14.09
CA HIS A 98 1.86 7.26 15.04
C HIS A 98 0.90 8.43 14.78
N GLU A 99 0.56 8.72 13.51
CA GLU A 99 -0.46 9.70 13.14
C GLU A 99 -1.84 9.31 13.71
N PHE A 100 -2.23 8.04 13.58
CA PHE A 100 -3.54 7.56 14.03
C PHE A 100 -3.62 7.40 15.55
N GLU A 101 -2.54 6.96 16.21
CA GLU A 101 -2.46 6.89 17.67
C GLU A 101 -2.70 8.25 18.33
N GLN A 102 -2.11 9.32 17.77
CA GLN A 102 -2.29 10.69 18.29
C GLN A 102 -3.69 11.28 18.01
N ARG A 103 -4.43 10.70 17.07
CA ARG A 103 -5.79 11.15 16.71
C ARG A 103 -6.89 10.43 17.47
N LYS A 104 -6.58 9.33 18.18
CA LYS A 104 -7.53 8.70 19.11
C LYS A 104 -7.74 9.66 20.30
N PRO A 105 -8.96 10.20 20.52
CA PRO A 105 -9.21 10.95 21.75
C PRO A 105 -8.99 10.00 22.93
N GLU A 106 -8.13 10.40 23.88
CA GLU A 106 -8.08 9.77 25.20
C GLU A 106 -9.53 9.75 25.73
N SER A 107 -10.08 8.54 25.87
CA SER A 107 -11.46 8.32 26.32
C SER A 107 -11.60 8.56 27.82
#